data_AF-A0A2T2P5Z4-F1
#
_entry.id   AF-A0A2T2P5Z4-F1
#
_cell.length_a   1.000
_cell.length_b   1.000
_cell.length_c   1.000
_cell.angle_alpha   90.00
_cell.angle_beta   90.00
_cell.angle_gamma   90.00
#
_symmetry.space_group_name_H-M   'P 1'
#
loop_
_entity.id
_entity.type
_entity.pdbx_description
1 polymer ?
#
loop_
_entity_poly.entity_id
_entity_poly.type
_entity_poly.pdbx_seq_one_letter_code
_entity_poly.pdbx_strand_id
1 'polypeptide(L)'
;MGPSTAMRAFRSLRPSLCASWRPAVPFQSLSAIRPFSQSSPGEKDPATNAGMEQLMSQLGNVSNNFHRVTDSFGNIIPQQGDGYRNLAMDEWGEEPRHHFHIYSTKHNTHITFTKPNRDALISVSTGNIGFRKAGRGTYDAAYQLAAFVMSRIQDKGLLPSIKEVEVIYRGFGPGREAVTKAILGSEGKNIRPKIKKLSDSTRLKFGGVRSKKPRRLG
;
A
#
# COMPACT_ATOMS: atom_id res chain seq x y z
N MET A 1 -21.28 60.39 19.12
CA MET A 1 -22.40 60.26 18.16
C MET A 1 -21.87 60.48 16.76
N GLY A 2 -22.17 59.57 15.82
CA GLY A 2 -21.80 59.66 14.41
C GLY A 2 -20.97 58.47 13.91
N PRO A 3 -21.58 57.41 13.34
CA PRO A 3 -20.87 56.27 12.77
C PRO A 3 -20.49 56.54 11.30
N SER A 4 -19.24 56.27 10.92
CA SER A 4 -18.84 56.24 9.51
C SER A 4 -18.77 54.79 9.01
N THR A 5 -19.86 54.45 8.33
CA THR A 5 -20.11 53.25 7.56
C THR A 5 -19.19 53.19 6.34
N ALA A 6 -18.41 52.12 6.21
CA ALA A 6 -17.88 51.70 4.91
C ALA A 6 -17.88 50.18 4.82
N MET A 7 -19.03 49.64 4.37
CA MET A 7 -19.17 48.25 3.98
C MET A 7 -18.23 47.97 2.79
N ARG A 8 -17.21 47.13 3.00
CA ARG A 8 -16.47 46.53 1.88
C ARG A 8 -17.29 45.37 1.32
N ALA A 9 -17.85 45.62 0.14
CA ALA A 9 -18.57 44.63 -0.65
C ALA A 9 -17.68 43.41 -0.94
N PHE A 10 -18.15 42.23 -0.54
CA PHE A 10 -17.60 40.94 -0.95
C PHE A 10 -17.81 40.76 -2.45
N ARG A 11 -16.73 40.87 -3.23
CA ARG A 11 -16.73 40.53 -4.65
C ARG A 11 -16.58 39.01 -4.76
N SER A 12 -17.67 38.30 -5.05
CA SER A 12 -17.65 36.86 -5.32
C SER A 12 -16.95 36.59 -6.66
N LEU A 13 -15.76 36.01 -6.59
CA LEU A 13 -15.07 35.51 -7.79
C LEU A 13 -15.69 34.16 -8.14
N ARG A 14 -16.52 34.13 -9.19
CA ARG A 14 -16.95 32.91 -9.87
C ARG A 14 -15.75 32.32 -10.63
N PRO A 15 -15.35 31.06 -10.42
CA PRO A 15 -14.42 30.41 -11.33
C PRO A 15 -15.18 29.97 -12.61
N SER A 16 -14.74 30.47 -13.76
CA SER A 16 -15.12 29.94 -15.07
C SER A 16 -14.46 28.57 -15.26
N LEU A 17 -15.24 27.51 -15.07
CA LEU A 17 -14.87 26.15 -15.47
C LEU A 17 -14.78 26.09 -16.99
N CYS A 18 -13.55 26.09 -17.52
CA CYS A 18 -13.29 25.75 -18.92
C CYS A 18 -13.41 24.22 -19.06
N ALA A 19 -14.63 23.76 -19.30
CA ALA A 19 -14.93 22.38 -19.63
C ALA A 19 -14.90 22.23 -21.16
N SER A 20 -13.75 21.89 -21.72
CA SER A 20 -13.72 21.19 -22.99
C SER A 20 -12.43 20.39 -23.09
N TRP A 21 -12.59 19.10 -23.42
CA TRP A 21 -11.73 18.20 -24.19
C TRP A 21 -12.08 16.77 -23.75
N ARG A 22 -13.22 16.30 -24.26
CA ARG A 22 -13.57 14.88 -24.32
C ARG A 22 -13.27 14.41 -25.75
N PRO A 23 -12.38 13.45 -25.98
CA PRO A 23 -12.51 12.61 -27.16
C PRO A 23 -13.61 11.56 -26.88
N ALA A 24 -14.64 11.56 -27.71
CA ALA A 24 -15.67 10.54 -27.75
C ALA A 24 -15.03 9.23 -28.27
N VAL A 25 -14.98 8.20 -27.42
CA VAL A 25 -14.76 6.82 -27.86
C VAL A 25 -16.09 6.08 -27.80
N PRO A 26 -16.57 5.50 -28.90
CA PRO A 26 -17.82 4.75 -28.89
C PRO A 26 -17.68 3.49 -28.03
N PHE A 27 -18.62 3.36 -27.10
CA PHE A 27 -18.90 2.17 -26.32
C PHE A 27 -19.30 1.03 -27.28
N GLN A 28 -18.38 0.10 -27.54
CA GLN A 28 -18.72 -1.18 -28.14
C GLN A 28 -18.79 -2.22 -27.02
N SER A 29 -19.99 -2.77 -26.84
CA SER A 29 -20.26 -3.91 -25.98
C SER A 29 -19.56 -5.16 -26.52
N LEU A 30 -18.58 -5.68 -25.78
CA LEU A 30 -18.07 -7.03 -26.00
C LEU A 30 -19.03 -8.03 -25.32
N SER A 31 -20.14 -8.30 -26.00
CA SER A 31 -20.89 -9.54 -25.80
C SER A 31 -20.37 -10.60 -26.78
N ALA A 32 -20.42 -11.86 -26.32
CA ALA A 32 -20.13 -13.10 -27.04
C ALA A 32 -18.63 -13.50 -27.17
N ILE A 33 -18.10 -14.07 -26.09
CA ILE A 33 -17.09 -15.14 -26.21
C ILE A 33 -17.81 -16.32 -26.90
N ARG A 34 -17.47 -16.58 -28.16
CA ARG A 34 -17.92 -17.78 -28.90
C ARG A 34 -17.14 -18.99 -28.38
N PRO A 35 -17.79 -20.15 -28.12
CA PRO A 35 -17.05 -21.37 -27.84
C PRO A 35 -16.28 -21.82 -29.09
N PHE A 36 -15.08 -22.31 -28.82
CA PHE A 36 -14.16 -22.91 -29.78
C PHE A 36 -14.84 -24.08 -30.51
N SER A 37 -14.72 -24.06 -31.84
CA SER A 37 -15.22 -25.06 -32.78
C SER A 37 -14.88 -26.49 -32.33
N GLN A 38 -15.89 -27.29 -31.98
CA GLN A 38 -15.79 -28.75 -32.01
C GLN A 38 -16.02 -29.21 -33.45
N SER A 39 -14.97 -29.61 -34.14
CA SER A 39 -15.08 -30.43 -35.34
C SER A 39 -15.60 -31.81 -34.93
N SER A 40 -16.80 -32.18 -35.40
CA SER A 40 -17.32 -33.54 -35.34
C SER A 40 -16.52 -34.44 -36.28
N PRO A 41 -15.98 -35.60 -35.85
CA PRO A 41 -15.61 -36.65 -36.77
C PRO A 41 -16.87 -37.43 -37.17
N GLY A 42 -17.05 -37.55 -38.49
CA GLY A 42 -18.15 -38.26 -39.11
C GLY A 42 -18.25 -39.74 -38.74
N GLU A 43 -19.48 -40.20 -38.86
CA GLU A 43 -19.97 -41.56 -38.73
C GLU A 43 -19.31 -42.50 -39.75
N LYS A 44 -18.74 -43.62 -39.25
CA LYS A 44 -18.42 -44.82 -40.03
C LYS A 44 -18.70 -46.06 -39.17
N ASP A 45 -19.16 -47.09 -39.88
CA ASP A 45 -19.90 -48.29 -39.46
C ASP A 45 -19.29 -49.18 -38.34
N PRO A 46 -20.09 -50.05 -37.69
CA PRO A 46 -19.70 -50.81 -36.52
C PRO A 46 -19.05 -52.16 -36.89
N ALA A 47 -17.73 -52.19 -37.04
CA ALA A 47 -17.00 -53.46 -37.07
C ALA A 47 -15.51 -53.25 -36.79
N THR A 48 -15.12 -53.30 -35.51
CA THR A 48 -13.89 -53.92 -34.94
C THR A 48 -13.54 -53.31 -33.58
N ASN A 49 -14.38 -53.53 -32.56
CA ASN A 49 -14.17 -53.10 -31.18
C ASN A 49 -13.26 -54.08 -30.39
N ALA A 50 -12.08 -54.40 -30.93
CA ALA A 50 -11.11 -55.26 -30.20
C ALA A 50 -9.71 -54.63 -30.14
N GLY A 51 -9.24 -53.99 -31.22
CA GLY A 51 -7.89 -53.41 -31.25
C GLY A 51 -7.74 -52.11 -30.45
N MET A 52 -8.80 -51.30 -30.38
CA MET A 52 -8.73 -49.98 -29.73
C MET A 52 -8.77 -50.08 -28.20
N GLU A 53 -9.51 -51.05 -27.64
CA GLU A 53 -9.45 -51.37 -26.20
C GLU A 53 -8.09 -51.96 -25.80
N GLN A 54 -7.48 -52.76 -26.67
CA GLN A 54 -6.16 -53.32 -26.43
C GLN A 54 -5.06 -52.24 -26.42
N LEU A 55 -5.17 -51.22 -27.27
CA LEU A 55 -4.29 -50.05 -27.24
C LEU A 55 -4.55 -49.15 -26.01
N MET A 56 -5.81 -48.95 -25.62
CA MET A 56 -6.16 -48.19 -24.41
C MET A 56 -5.70 -48.89 -23.12
N SER A 57 -5.78 -50.22 -23.04
CA SER A 57 -5.24 -51.01 -21.92
C SER A 57 -3.72 -51.01 -21.89
N GLN A 58 -3.05 -51.02 -23.05
CA GLN A 58 -1.59 -50.87 -23.12
C GLN A 58 -1.14 -49.47 -22.65
N LEU A 59 -1.86 -48.41 -23.04
CA LEU A 59 -1.62 -47.05 -22.53
C LEU A 59 -1.93 -46.91 -21.04
N GLY A 60 -2.98 -47.59 -20.55
CA GLY A 60 -3.28 -47.68 -19.12
C GLY A 60 -2.17 -48.36 -18.32
N ASN A 61 -1.58 -49.42 -18.86
CA ASN A 61 -0.45 -50.11 -18.23
C ASN A 61 0.83 -49.26 -18.20
N VAL A 62 1.10 -48.47 -19.27
CA VAL A 62 2.21 -47.50 -19.29
C VAL A 62 1.99 -46.39 -18.26
N SER A 63 0.77 -45.87 -18.15
CA SER A 63 0.40 -44.85 -17.14
C SER A 63 0.53 -45.38 -15.71
N ASN A 64 0.11 -46.63 -15.46
CA ASN A 64 0.23 -47.27 -14.15
C ASN A 64 1.69 -47.60 -13.79
N ASN A 65 2.53 -47.95 -14.77
CA ASN A 65 3.96 -48.10 -14.53
C ASN A 65 4.65 -46.76 -14.26
N PHE A 66 4.24 -45.67 -14.90
CA PHE A 66 4.78 -44.34 -14.63
C PHE A 66 4.45 -43.87 -13.20
N HIS A 67 3.24 -44.17 -12.68
CA HIS A 67 2.87 -43.93 -11.28
C HIS A 67 3.64 -44.80 -10.28
N ARG A 68 4.07 -46.01 -10.66
CA ARG A 68 4.90 -46.86 -9.78
C ARG A 68 6.36 -46.41 -9.71
N VAL A 69 6.86 -45.73 -10.75
CA VAL A 69 8.21 -45.15 -10.74
C VAL A 69 8.27 -43.93 -9.82
N THR A 70 7.19 -43.16 -9.69
CA THR A 70 7.14 -42.03 -8.74
C THR A 70 7.18 -42.49 -7.28
N ASP A 71 6.69 -43.69 -6.96
CA ASP A 71 6.73 -44.25 -5.60
C ASP A 71 8.13 -44.73 -5.18
N SER A 72 9.00 -45.07 -6.13
CA SER A 72 10.38 -45.50 -5.84
C SER A 72 11.28 -44.37 -5.34
N PHE A 73 10.87 -43.12 -5.51
CA PHE A 73 11.50 -41.94 -4.90
C PHE A 73 10.75 -41.43 -3.66
N GLY A 74 9.63 -42.06 -3.28
CA GLY A 74 8.82 -41.69 -2.12
C GLY A 74 9.52 -41.88 -0.77
N ASN A 75 10.57 -42.71 -0.72
CA ASN A 75 11.41 -42.90 0.48
C ASN A 75 12.63 -41.95 0.54
N ILE A 76 12.88 -41.16 -0.50
CA ILE A 76 13.90 -40.09 -0.48
C ILE A 76 13.35 -38.83 0.20
N ILE A 77 12.03 -38.69 0.24
CA ILE A 77 11.33 -37.65 0.99
C ILE A 77 10.90 -38.28 2.32
N PRO A 78 11.44 -37.86 3.48
CA PRO A 78 11.06 -38.46 4.75
C PRO A 78 9.55 -38.34 4.97
N GLN A 79 8.91 -39.44 5.38
CA GLN A 79 7.48 -39.51 5.68
C GLN A 79 7.08 -38.33 6.57
N GLN A 80 6.05 -37.61 6.11
CA GLN A 80 5.31 -36.60 6.86
C GLN A 80 4.74 -37.24 8.14
N GLY A 81 5.54 -37.24 9.21
CA GLY A 81 4.98 -37.14 10.55
C GLY A 81 4.23 -35.81 10.67
N ASP A 82 3.18 -35.79 11.49
CA ASP A 82 2.29 -34.66 11.82
C ASP A 82 3.01 -33.40 12.41
N GLY A 83 4.27 -33.14 12.06
CA GLY A 83 5.08 -32.01 12.51
C GLY A 83 5.37 -30.94 11.45
N TYR A 84 5.07 -31.20 10.17
CA TYR A 84 5.35 -30.24 9.08
C TYR A 84 4.12 -30.00 8.23
N ARG A 85 3.07 -29.48 8.86
CA ARG A 85 2.01 -28.76 8.14
C ARG A 85 2.69 -27.63 7.36
N ASN A 86 2.73 -27.77 6.03
CA ASN A 86 2.94 -26.68 5.08
C ASN A 86 3.83 -25.54 5.62
N LEU A 87 5.15 -25.73 5.65
CA LEU A 87 6.11 -24.61 5.60
C LEU A 87 6.12 -23.94 4.21
N ALA A 88 5.03 -24.09 3.45
CA ALA A 88 4.79 -23.30 2.26
C ALA A 88 4.76 -21.84 2.74
N MET A 89 5.84 -21.13 2.42
CA MET A 89 6.11 -19.72 2.72
C MET A 89 4.82 -18.93 3.04
N ASP A 90 4.47 -18.82 4.31
CA ASP A 90 3.61 -17.72 4.80
C ASP A 90 4.43 -16.41 4.89
N GLU A 91 5.57 -16.36 4.18
CA GLU A 91 6.77 -15.64 4.63
C GLU A 91 6.99 -14.29 3.92
N TRP A 92 6.01 -13.84 3.11
CA TRP A 92 6.09 -12.54 2.41
C TRP A 92 4.77 -11.78 2.43
N GLY A 93 3.78 -12.20 3.22
CA GLY A 93 2.58 -11.41 3.47
C GLY A 93 2.90 -10.24 4.41
N GLU A 94 2.95 -9.02 3.90
CA GLU A 94 3.07 -7.84 4.75
C GLU A 94 1.81 -7.79 5.64
N GLU A 95 1.96 -8.05 6.95
CA GLU A 95 0.84 -7.98 7.90
C GLU A 95 0.12 -6.64 7.72
N PRO A 96 -1.23 -6.59 7.79
CA PRO A 96 -2.00 -5.39 7.53
C PRO A 96 -1.86 -4.39 8.69
N ARG A 97 -0.69 -3.73 8.76
CA ARG A 97 -0.34 -2.70 9.73
C ARG A 97 -0.76 -1.34 9.20
N HIS A 98 -1.21 -0.46 10.09
CA HIS A 98 -1.39 0.94 9.72
C HIS A 98 -0.03 1.62 9.59
N HIS A 99 0.14 2.55 8.65
CA HIS A 99 1.43 3.25 8.52
C HIS A 99 1.33 4.67 9.05
N PHE A 100 2.28 5.02 9.92
CA PHE A 100 2.50 6.35 10.46
C PHE A 100 3.71 6.98 9.76
N HIS A 101 3.44 7.67 8.65
CA HIS A 101 4.46 8.31 7.83
C HIS A 101 4.89 9.64 8.43
N ILE A 102 6.19 9.80 8.62
CA ILE A 102 6.83 11.01 9.13
C ILE A 102 7.81 11.50 8.07
N TYR A 103 7.39 12.51 7.31
CA TYR A 103 8.23 13.15 6.31
C TYR A 103 8.79 14.47 6.87
N SER A 104 10.06 14.47 7.24
CA SER A 104 10.74 15.63 7.82
C SER A 104 11.74 16.21 6.84
N THR A 105 11.48 17.45 6.42
CA THR A 105 12.37 18.25 5.58
C THR A 105 13.02 19.36 6.41
N LYS A 106 13.98 20.10 5.83
CA LYS A 106 14.61 21.25 6.50
C LYS A 106 13.61 22.35 6.91
N HIS A 107 12.50 22.51 6.19
CA HIS A 107 11.62 23.67 6.33
C HIS A 107 10.21 23.33 6.81
N ASN A 108 9.86 22.05 6.90
CA ASN A 108 8.54 21.59 7.30
C ASN A 108 8.56 20.10 7.67
N THR A 109 7.59 19.68 8.47
CA THR A 109 7.31 18.27 8.78
C THR A 109 5.86 17.95 8.41
N HIS A 110 5.68 16.81 7.74
CA HIS A 110 4.39 16.27 7.35
C HIS A 110 4.20 14.93 8.04
N ILE A 111 3.03 14.75 8.67
CA ILE A 111 2.64 13.49 9.30
C ILE A 111 1.39 13.00 8.61
N THR A 112 1.46 11.76 8.12
CA THR A 112 0.33 11.10 7.45
C THR A 112 0.09 9.75 8.08
N PHE A 113 -1.09 9.57 8.65
CA PHE A 113 -1.56 8.29 9.16
C PHE A 113 -2.44 7.62 8.11
N THR A 114 -2.15 6.37 7.80
CA THR A 114 -2.76 5.62 6.69
C THR A 114 -3.30 4.26 7.14
N LYS A 115 -4.29 3.75 6.42
CA LYS A 115 -4.74 2.35 6.50
C LYS A 115 -3.66 1.41 5.95
N PRO A 116 -3.77 0.08 6.17
CA PRO A 116 -2.91 -0.91 5.52
C PRO A 116 -2.93 -0.82 3.98
N ASN A 117 -4.06 -0.42 3.40
CA ASN A 117 -4.19 -0.16 1.96
C ASN A 117 -3.48 1.13 1.49
N ARG A 118 -2.74 1.81 2.38
CA ARG A 118 -2.05 3.09 2.15
C ARG A 118 -2.97 4.29 1.86
N ASP A 119 -4.27 4.14 2.10
CA ASP A 119 -5.23 5.24 2.09
C ASP A 119 -5.03 6.18 3.29
N ALA A 120 -4.93 7.48 3.04
CA ALA A 120 -4.70 8.49 4.08
C ALA A 120 -5.96 8.76 4.95
N LEU A 121 -5.85 8.52 6.25
CA LEU A 121 -6.88 8.82 7.26
C LEU A 121 -6.74 10.23 7.82
N ILE A 122 -5.49 10.62 8.10
CA ILE A 122 -5.12 11.93 8.63
C ILE A 122 -3.86 12.35 7.91
N SER A 123 -3.87 13.51 7.27
CA SER A 123 -2.69 14.09 6.63
C SER A 123 -2.60 15.55 7.00
N VAL A 124 -1.58 15.89 7.79
CA VAL A 124 -1.39 17.25 8.33
C VAL A 124 0.09 17.61 8.36
N SER A 125 0.35 18.91 8.42
CA SER A 125 1.69 19.47 8.51
C SER A 125 1.76 20.53 9.60
N THR A 126 2.96 20.99 9.96
CA THR A 126 3.11 22.03 11.00
C THR A 126 2.41 23.35 10.63
N GLY A 127 2.16 23.58 9.33
CA GLY A 127 1.35 24.70 8.87
C GLY A 127 -0.12 24.64 9.27
N ASN A 128 -0.69 23.44 9.46
CA ASN A 128 -2.10 23.24 9.83
C ASN A 128 -2.39 23.62 11.29
N ILE A 129 -1.42 23.40 12.18
CA ILE A 129 -1.52 23.75 13.61
C ILE A 129 -1.24 25.24 13.88
N GLY A 130 -0.91 26.01 12.84
CA GLY A 130 -0.81 27.48 12.93
C GLY A 130 0.57 28.06 12.61
N PHE A 131 1.64 27.26 12.58
CA PHE A 131 2.99 27.78 12.31
C PHE A 131 3.11 28.37 10.90
N ARG A 132 3.74 29.55 10.81
CA ARG A 132 3.90 30.30 9.56
C ARG A 132 5.38 30.46 9.22
N LYS A 133 5.66 30.45 7.91
CA LYS A 133 6.99 30.73 7.33
C LYS A 133 8.10 29.89 8.01
N ALA A 134 9.18 30.53 8.47
CA ALA A 134 10.33 29.87 9.06
C ALA A 134 9.99 29.03 10.31
N GLY A 135 8.95 29.41 11.06
CA GLY A 135 8.52 28.68 12.26
C GLY A 135 8.02 27.26 12.00
N ARG A 136 7.76 26.88 10.74
CA ARG A 136 7.30 25.52 10.38
C ARG A 136 8.39 24.45 10.44
N GLY A 137 9.65 24.85 10.31
CA GLY A 137 10.80 23.95 10.28
C GLY A 137 11.44 23.74 11.65
N THR A 138 10.87 24.30 12.72
CA THR A 138 11.42 24.17 14.07
C THR A 138 11.08 22.83 14.69
N TYR A 139 11.89 22.42 15.67
CA TYR A 139 11.68 21.20 16.44
C TYR A 139 10.35 21.22 17.19
N ASP A 140 10.07 22.31 17.91
CA ASP A 140 8.85 22.48 18.70
C ASP A 140 7.57 22.38 17.83
N ALA A 141 7.58 23.01 16.64
CA ALA A 141 6.46 22.92 15.72
C ALA A 141 6.15 21.48 15.29
N ALA A 142 7.19 20.65 15.10
CA ALA A 142 7.01 19.25 14.76
C ALA A 142 6.55 18.40 15.96
N TYR A 143 7.00 18.72 17.18
CA TYR A 143 6.54 18.06 18.40
C TYR A 143 5.04 18.32 18.64
N GLN A 144 4.61 19.57 18.54
CA GLN A 144 3.19 19.96 18.67
C GLN A 144 2.33 19.33 17.57
N LEU A 145 2.85 19.19 16.34
CA LEU A 145 2.17 18.48 15.25
C LEU A 145 1.96 17.01 15.59
N ALA A 146 2.98 16.34 16.14
CA ALA A 146 2.90 14.95 16.54
C ALA A 146 1.83 14.76 17.62
N ALA A 147 1.87 15.56 18.68
CA ALA A 147 0.87 15.58 19.74
C ALA A 147 -0.54 15.76 19.16
N PHE A 148 -0.73 16.77 18.31
CA PHE A 148 -2.00 17.04 17.65
C PHE A 148 -2.49 15.86 16.81
N VAL A 149 -1.64 15.19 16.04
CA VAL A 149 -2.02 14.02 15.25
C VAL A 149 -2.45 12.88 16.17
N MET A 150 -1.70 12.64 17.25
CA MET A 150 -2.00 11.58 18.20
C MET A 150 -3.32 11.82 18.94
N SER A 151 -3.62 13.06 19.34
CA SER A 151 -4.94 13.44 19.86
C SER A 151 -6.03 13.25 18.81
N ARG A 152 -5.81 13.68 17.56
CA ARG A 152 -6.78 13.51 16.46
C ARG A 152 -7.10 12.05 16.15
N ILE A 153 -6.15 11.13 16.33
CA ILE A 153 -6.39 9.68 16.18
C ILE A 153 -7.36 9.19 17.27
N GLN A 154 -7.24 9.72 18.48
CA GLN A 154 -8.12 9.41 19.61
C GLN A 154 -9.51 9.99 19.40
N ASP A 155 -9.59 11.27 19.02
CA ASP A 155 -10.86 11.98 18.77
C ASP A 155 -11.68 11.33 17.66
N LYS A 156 -11.01 10.81 16.62
CA LYS A 156 -11.66 10.09 15.51
C LYS A 156 -12.09 8.67 15.89
N GLY A 157 -11.82 8.21 17.11
CA GLY A 157 -12.16 6.85 17.55
C GLY A 157 -11.41 5.76 16.80
N LEU A 158 -10.22 6.06 16.24
CA LEU A 158 -9.47 5.09 15.44
C LEU A 158 -8.72 4.08 16.30
N LEU A 159 -8.51 4.35 17.59
CA LEU A 159 -7.73 3.46 18.48
C LEU A 159 -8.19 1.99 18.42
N PRO A 160 -9.47 1.63 18.54
CA PRO A 160 -9.88 0.22 18.50
C PRO A 160 -9.62 -0.46 17.15
N SER A 161 -9.71 0.29 16.05
CA SER A 161 -9.46 -0.23 14.70
C SER A 161 -7.97 -0.50 14.43
N ILE A 162 -7.09 0.20 15.13
CA ILE A 162 -5.65 0.08 14.97
C ILE A 162 -5.17 -1.09 15.83
N LYS A 163 -4.88 -2.22 15.19
CA LYS A 163 -4.20 -3.35 15.83
C LYS A 163 -2.71 -3.08 15.98
N GLU A 164 -2.07 -2.74 14.86
CA GLU A 164 -0.62 -2.57 14.77
C GLU A 164 -0.25 -1.39 13.87
N VAL A 165 0.89 -0.78 14.17
CA VAL A 165 1.40 0.40 13.48
C VAL A 165 2.86 0.18 13.07
N GLU A 166 3.17 0.56 11.83
CA GLU A 166 4.53 0.76 11.35
C GLU A 166 4.85 2.26 11.31
N VAL A 167 5.96 2.67 11.93
CA VAL A 167 6.46 4.04 11.85
C VAL A 167 7.46 4.16 10.72
N ILE A 168 7.19 5.04 9.76
CA ILE A 168 7.99 5.19 8.55
C ILE A 168 8.59 6.60 8.50
N TYR A 169 9.91 6.70 8.65
CA TYR A 169 10.62 7.96 8.53
C TYR A 169 11.04 8.25 7.10
N ARG A 170 11.00 9.52 6.71
CA ARG A 170 11.57 10.00 5.45
C ARG A 170 12.26 11.34 5.67
N GLY A 171 13.55 11.39 5.38
CA GLY A 171 14.37 12.59 5.54
C GLY A 171 14.93 12.74 6.96
N PHE A 172 15.85 13.68 7.10
CA PHE A 172 16.62 13.95 8.32
C PHE A 172 16.39 15.37 8.85
N GLY A 173 15.19 15.92 8.65
CA GLY A 173 14.82 17.20 9.24
C GLY A 173 14.68 17.12 10.78
N PRO A 174 14.65 18.28 11.47
CA PRO A 174 14.56 18.32 12.94
C PRO A 174 13.26 17.71 13.48
N GLY A 175 12.21 17.66 12.65
CA GLY A 175 10.95 17.05 13.05
C GLY A 175 10.99 15.53 13.20
N ARG A 176 12.00 14.85 12.64
CA ARG A 176 12.20 13.41 12.83
C ARG A 176 12.34 13.08 14.31
N GLU A 177 13.32 13.71 14.96
CA GLU A 177 13.58 13.51 16.39
C GLU A 177 12.43 14.03 17.26
N ALA A 178 11.82 15.15 16.87
CA ALA A 178 10.68 15.71 17.60
C ALA A 178 9.52 14.73 17.69
N VAL A 179 9.17 14.08 16.57
CA VAL A 179 8.09 13.09 16.53
C VAL A 179 8.49 11.83 17.30
N THR A 180 9.76 11.37 17.19
CA THR A 180 10.24 10.23 17.99
C THR A 180 10.09 10.51 19.49
N LYS A 181 10.45 11.70 19.97
CA LYS A 181 10.28 12.06 21.39
C LYS A 181 8.81 12.18 21.78
N ALA A 182 7.94 12.70 20.91
CA ALA A 182 6.51 12.75 21.17
C ALA A 182 5.89 11.35 21.32
N ILE A 183 6.31 10.40 20.45
CA ILE A 183 5.89 8.99 20.52
C ILE A 183 6.37 8.32 21.81
N LEU A 184 7.60 8.61 22.24
CA LEU A 184 8.17 8.04 23.46
C LEU A 184 7.64 8.69 24.75
N GLY A 185 7.18 9.95 24.67
CA GLY A 185 6.63 10.73 25.78
C GLY A 185 5.18 10.39 26.12
N SER A 186 4.51 11.31 26.83
CA SER A 186 3.12 11.19 27.26
C SER A 186 2.13 11.09 26.10
N GLU A 187 2.34 11.92 25.07
CA GLU A 187 1.44 12.05 23.93
C GLU A 187 1.26 10.73 23.16
N GLY A 188 2.34 9.94 23.10
CA GLY A 188 2.38 8.65 22.42
C GLY A 188 1.90 7.46 23.23
N LYS A 189 1.50 7.62 24.51
CA LYS A 189 1.17 6.51 25.42
C LYS A 189 0.21 5.47 24.82
N ASN A 190 -0.80 5.92 24.09
CA ASN A 190 -1.83 5.04 23.49
C ASN A 190 -1.38 4.36 22.19
N ILE A 191 -0.43 4.96 21.46
CA ILE A 191 0.02 4.48 20.15
C ILE A 191 1.30 3.66 20.28
N ARG A 192 2.20 4.04 21.20
CA ARG A 192 3.48 3.37 21.49
C ARG A 192 3.37 1.84 21.61
N PRO A 193 2.45 1.24 22.40
CA PRO A 193 2.37 -0.22 22.52
C PRO A 193 1.93 -0.93 21.23
N LYS A 194 1.36 -0.20 20.27
CA LYS A 194 0.90 -0.74 18.98
C LYS A 194 1.97 -0.69 17.90
N ILE A 195 3.09 0.00 18.15
CA ILE A 195 4.18 0.10 17.19
C ILE A 195 4.94 -1.23 17.17
N LYS A 196 4.97 -1.87 16.00
CA LYS A 196 5.63 -3.17 15.81
C LYS A 196 6.86 -3.09 14.92
N LYS A 197 6.88 -2.13 14.00
CA LYS A 197 7.96 -1.95 13.03
C LYS A 197 8.32 -0.47 12.91
N LEU A 198 9.61 -0.22 12.77
CA LEU A 198 10.17 1.09 12.47
C LEU A 198 11.01 0.96 11.20
N SER A 199 10.68 1.71 10.17
CA SER A 199 11.39 1.70 8.89
C SER A 199 11.79 3.10 8.45
N ASP A 200 12.84 3.18 7.63
CA ASP A 200 13.30 4.41 6.99
C ASP A 200 13.15 4.28 5.47
N SER A 201 12.38 5.18 4.88
CA SER A 201 12.11 5.26 3.44
C SER A 201 12.70 6.54 2.83
N THR A 202 13.86 6.99 3.33
CA THR A 202 14.59 8.13 2.77
C THR A 202 15.09 7.80 1.36
N ARG A 203 14.68 8.61 0.39
CA ARG A 203 14.93 8.35 -1.04
C ARG A 203 16.35 8.73 -1.41
N LEU A 204 17.11 7.78 -1.94
CA LEU A 204 18.43 7.97 -2.54
C LEU A 204 18.34 7.69 -4.06
N LYS A 205 19.21 8.31 -4.85
CA LYS A 205 19.28 8.11 -6.31
C LYS A 205 20.65 7.56 -6.69
N PHE A 206 20.69 6.61 -7.60
CA PHE A 206 21.93 6.11 -8.21
C PHE A 206 22.19 6.90 -9.50
N GLY A 207 23.15 7.84 -9.48
CA GLY A 207 23.39 8.77 -10.59
C GLY A 207 22.24 9.78 -10.78
N GLY A 208 21.16 9.36 -11.44
CA GLY A 208 19.92 10.12 -11.62
C GLY A 208 20.08 11.54 -12.19
N VAL A 209 19.05 12.37 -12.04
CA VAL A 209 19.07 13.78 -12.49
C VAL A 209 20.11 14.60 -11.74
N ARG A 210 20.83 15.50 -12.44
CA ARG A 210 21.83 16.39 -11.81
C ARG A 210 21.19 17.25 -10.71
N SER A 211 21.80 17.28 -9.52
CA SER A 211 21.38 18.16 -8.42
C SER A 211 21.66 19.63 -8.73
N LYS A 212 20.94 20.55 -8.07
CA LYS A 212 21.18 22.01 -8.22
C LYS A 212 22.63 22.35 -7.87
N LYS A 213 23.22 23.31 -8.60
CA LYS A 213 24.57 23.81 -8.32
C LYS A 213 24.69 24.30 -6.86
N PRO A 214 25.85 24.11 -6.21
CA PRO A 214 26.10 24.63 -4.87
C PRO A 214 25.79 26.14 -4.79
N ARG A 215 25.17 26.57 -3.68
CA ARG A 215 24.86 27.98 -3.44
C ARG A 215 26.13 28.71 -2.98
N ARG A 216 26.33 29.93 -3.44
CA ARG A 216 27.32 30.86 -2.91
C ARG A 216 26.65 31.64 -1.77
N LEU A 217 27.11 31.44 -0.54
CA LEU A 217 26.52 32.03 0.67
C LEU A 217 27.47 33.01 1.38
N GLY A 218 28.70 33.16 0.86
CA GLY A 218 29.67 34.15 1.32
C GLY A 218 29.32 35.54 0.86
#